data_AF-A0A7K6SG58-F1
#
_entry.id   AF-A0A7K6SG58-F1
#
_cell.length_a   1.000
_cell.length_b   1.000
_cell.length_c   1.000
_cell.angle_alpha   90.00
_cell.angle_beta   90.00
_cell.angle_gamma   90.00
#
_symmetry.space_group_name_H-M   'P 1'
#
loop_
_entity.id
_entity.type
_entity.pdbx_description
1 polymer ?
#
loop_
_entity_poly.entity_id
_entity_poly.type
_entity_poly.pdbx_seq_one_letter_code
_entity_poly.pdbx_strand_id
1 'polypeptide(L)'
;FLCASPGNKELQPLKYAKVAAAASVSRQKVNCCIQGTTSLLSHCLGKGENVALVLRDVGVLLFEGMRVQMKFFYNFLERISGKENLEKAGFKVPQLLDMVVSQVAPVASLTFSGRVIILPEFELEFVPKPPPRDSRKGLRNVPGQDR
;
A
#
# COMPACT_ATOMS: atom_id res chain seq x y z
N PHE A 1 17.30 -3.76 -0.79
CA PHE A 1 16.10 -4.12 -1.57
C PHE A 1 15.88 -3.05 -2.60
N LEU A 2 15.74 -3.48 -3.85
CA LEU A 2 15.79 -2.64 -5.04
C LEU A 2 14.37 -2.51 -5.60
N CYS A 3 13.85 -1.29 -5.77
CA CYS A 3 12.56 -1.10 -6.45
C CYS A 3 12.80 -1.05 -7.97
N ALA A 4 12.21 -2.00 -8.70
CA ALA A 4 12.26 -2.01 -10.16
C ALA A 4 11.23 -1.06 -10.75
N SER A 5 11.67 -0.18 -11.65
CA SER A 5 10.80 0.46 -12.63
C SER A 5 11.01 -0.21 -14.00
N PRO A 6 9.96 -0.44 -14.80
CA PRO A 6 10.16 -0.92 -16.17
C PRO A 6 10.87 0.16 -16.99
N GLY A 7 11.96 -0.22 -17.66
CA GLY A 7 12.84 0.70 -18.38
C GLY A 7 14.15 0.89 -17.62
N ASN A 8 15.25 0.81 -18.35
CA ASN A 8 16.68 0.79 -17.99
C ASN A 8 17.13 1.87 -16.98
N LYS A 9 16.52 1.90 -15.80
CA LYS A 9 16.81 2.80 -14.69
C LYS A 9 17.49 1.98 -13.61
N GLU A 10 18.60 2.50 -13.13
CA GLU A 10 19.35 1.90 -12.05
C GLU A 10 18.42 1.65 -10.85
N LEU A 11 18.44 0.40 -10.39
CA LEU A 11 17.64 -0.01 -9.26
C LEU A 11 18.10 0.77 -8.02
N GLN A 12 17.21 1.61 -7.48
CA GLN A 12 17.52 2.40 -6.28
C GLN A 12 17.23 1.57 -5.02
N PRO A 13 18.12 1.61 -4.00
CA PRO A 13 17.84 1.02 -2.71
C PRO A 13 16.58 1.64 -2.09
N LEU A 14 15.69 0.79 -1.58
CA LEU A 14 14.52 1.22 -0.85
C LEU A 14 14.94 2.02 0.39
N LYS A 15 14.42 3.24 0.49
CA LYS A 15 14.69 4.13 1.63
C LYS A 15 13.82 3.73 2.82
N TYR A 16 14.21 2.68 3.54
CA TYR A 16 13.49 2.13 4.69
C TYR A 16 13.03 3.17 5.70
N ALA A 17 13.89 4.13 6.04
CA ALA A 17 13.56 5.20 6.98
C ALA A 17 12.42 6.10 6.45
N LYS A 18 12.40 6.40 5.15
CA LYS A 18 11.34 7.18 4.52
C LYS A 18 10.01 6.42 4.52
N VAL A 19 10.05 5.12 4.23
CA VAL A 19 8.85 4.25 4.28
C VAL A 19 8.32 4.14 5.72
N ALA A 20 9.22 3.92 6.69
CA ALA A 20 8.87 3.85 8.11
C ALA A 20 8.21 5.13 8.60
N ALA A 21 8.77 6.30 8.25
CA ALA A 21 8.19 7.59 8.58
C ALA A 21 6.82 7.80 7.93
N ALA A 22 6.68 7.48 6.63
CA ALA A 22 5.41 7.63 5.91
C ALA A 22 4.31 6.72 6.45
N ALA A 23 4.66 5.50 6.85
CA ALA A 23 3.73 4.51 7.41
C ALA A 23 3.56 4.61 8.94
N SER A 24 4.26 5.55 9.60
CA SER A 24 4.23 5.70 11.07
C SER A 24 4.56 4.39 11.83
N VAL A 25 5.52 3.62 11.33
CA VAL A 25 5.98 2.36 11.94
C VAL A 25 7.48 2.35 12.13
N SER A 26 8.00 1.41 12.94
CA SER A 26 9.45 1.27 13.12
C SER A 26 10.14 0.80 11.85
N ARG A 27 11.41 1.18 11.68
CA ARG A 27 12.27 0.68 10.59
C ARG A 27 12.35 -0.85 10.59
N GLN A 28 12.40 -1.47 11.77
CA GLN A 28 12.40 -2.91 11.93
C GLN A 28 11.10 -3.54 11.40
N LYS A 29 9.94 -2.96 11.72
CA LYS A 29 8.64 -3.44 11.20
C LYS A 29 8.60 -3.37 9.68
N VAL A 30 9.07 -2.27 9.08
CA VAL A 30 9.20 -2.16 7.61
C VAL A 30 10.11 -3.25 7.05
N ASN A 31 11.26 -3.51 7.68
CA ASN A 31 12.17 -4.56 7.23
C ASN A 31 11.54 -5.95 7.29
N CYS A 32 10.93 -6.31 8.42
CA CYS A 32 10.25 -7.60 8.59
C CYS A 32 9.09 -7.77 7.60
N CYS A 33 8.28 -6.73 7.37
CA CYS A 33 7.18 -6.79 6.40
C CYS A 33 7.68 -7.03 4.98
N ILE A 34 8.75 -6.33 4.57
CA ILE A 34 9.33 -6.51 3.23
C ILE A 34 9.94 -7.91 3.09
N GLN A 35 10.73 -8.35 4.07
CA GLN A 35 11.31 -9.69 4.06
C GLN A 35 10.24 -10.79 4.03
N GLY A 36 9.22 -10.70 4.89
CA GLY A 36 8.12 -11.66 4.93
C GLY A 36 7.36 -11.72 3.60
N THR A 37 7.00 -10.56 3.04
CA THR A 37 6.30 -10.48 1.75
C THR A 37 7.14 -11.03 0.61
N THR A 38 8.42 -10.66 0.52
CA THR A 38 9.33 -11.18 -0.51
C THR A 38 9.55 -12.69 -0.37
N SER A 39 9.68 -13.21 0.86
CA SER A 39 9.82 -14.64 1.11
C SER A 39 8.59 -15.41 0.66
N LEU A 40 7.39 -14.90 0.97
CA LEU A 40 6.12 -15.47 0.52
C LEU A 40 6.05 -15.51 -1.01
N LEU A 41 6.31 -14.38 -1.67
CA LEU A 41 6.33 -14.26 -3.12
C LEU A 41 7.30 -15.26 -3.77
N SER A 42 8.52 -15.35 -3.24
CA SER A 42 9.54 -16.28 -3.73
C SER A 42 9.12 -17.74 -3.55
N HIS A 43 8.45 -18.07 -2.46
CA HIS A 43 7.96 -19.42 -2.18
C HIS A 43 6.83 -19.81 -3.15
N CYS A 44 5.83 -18.94 -3.34
CA CYS A 44 4.74 -19.17 -4.28
C CYS A 44 5.26 -19.40 -5.71
N LEU A 45 6.22 -18.57 -6.13
CA LEU A 45 6.88 -18.68 -7.43
C LEU A 45 7.68 -19.98 -7.59
N GLY A 46 8.53 -20.30 -6.61
CA GLY A 46 9.41 -21.47 -6.69
C GLY A 46 8.64 -22.78 -6.76
N LYS A 47 7.43 -22.83 -6.19
CA LYS A 47 6.54 -24.00 -6.25
C LYS A 47 5.56 -23.99 -7.43
N GLY A 48 5.47 -22.90 -8.18
CA GLY A 48 4.44 -22.72 -9.22
C GLY A 48 3.03 -22.76 -8.65
N GLU A 49 2.84 -22.31 -7.40
CA GLU A 49 1.52 -22.30 -6.77
C GLU A 49 0.64 -21.23 -7.40
N ASN A 50 -0.60 -21.60 -7.71
CA ASN A 50 -1.61 -20.64 -8.11
C ASN A 50 -2.11 -19.91 -6.86
N VAL A 51 -1.86 -18.59 -6.75
CA VAL A 51 -2.20 -17.78 -5.58
C VAL A 51 -2.64 -16.37 -6.03
N ALA A 52 -3.68 -15.82 -5.41
CA ALA A 52 -4.00 -14.40 -5.47
C ALA A 52 -3.49 -13.69 -4.22
N LEU A 53 -2.57 -12.76 -4.40
CA LEU A 53 -2.16 -11.82 -3.35
C LEU A 53 -2.94 -10.52 -3.51
N VAL A 54 -3.85 -10.24 -2.59
CA VAL A 54 -4.57 -8.96 -2.54
C VAL A 54 -3.73 -7.94 -1.81
N LEU A 55 -3.41 -6.87 -2.48
CA LEU A 55 -2.88 -5.65 -1.90
C LEU A 55 -4.07 -4.70 -1.73
N ARG A 56 -4.68 -4.66 -0.53
CA ARG A 56 -6.03 -4.08 -0.28
C ARG A 56 -6.32 -2.74 -0.97
N ASP A 57 -5.33 -1.85 -1.02
CA ASP A 57 -5.48 -0.49 -1.56
C ASP A 57 -4.86 -0.29 -2.95
N VAL A 58 -4.37 -1.37 -3.57
CA VAL A 58 -3.59 -1.32 -4.81
C VAL A 58 -4.20 -2.23 -5.88
N GLY A 59 -4.45 -3.49 -5.56
CA GLY A 59 -4.91 -4.48 -6.54
C GLY A 59 -4.64 -5.92 -6.13
N VAL A 60 -4.54 -6.80 -7.12
CA VAL A 60 -4.34 -8.23 -6.95
C VAL A 60 -3.17 -8.69 -7.81
N LEU A 61 -2.18 -9.33 -7.19
CA LEU A 61 -1.09 -10.00 -7.88
C LEU A 61 -1.44 -11.49 -8.02
N LEU A 62 -1.66 -11.93 -9.25
CA LEU A 62 -2.06 -13.28 -9.61
C LEU A 62 -0.83 -14.10 -10.02
N PHE A 63 -0.66 -15.24 -9.37
CA PHE A 63 0.30 -16.29 -9.75
C PHE A 63 -0.51 -17.41 -10.38
N GLU A 64 -0.20 -17.72 -11.65
CA GLU A 64 -0.82 -18.82 -12.38
C GLU A 64 0.25 -19.62 -13.13
N GLY A 65 0.58 -20.81 -12.62
CA GLY A 65 1.72 -21.60 -13.04
C GLY A 65 3.02 -20.82 -12.86
N MET A 66 3.69 -20.50 -13.97
CA MET A 66 4.92 -19.67 -13.98
C MET A 66 4.67 -18.20 -14.36
N ARG A 67 3.41 -17.81 -14.54
CA ARG A 67 3.05 -16.45 -14.95
C ARG A 67 2.64 -15.63 -13.73
N VAL A 68 3.04 -14.37 -13.75
CA VAL A 68 2.64 -13.38 -12.75
C VAL A 68 1.92 -12.24 -13.47
N GLN A 69 0.71 -11.92 -13.04
CA GLN A 69 -0.05 -10.79 -13.57
C GLN A 69 -0.49 -9.87 -12.43
N MET A 70 -0.25 -8.57 -12.60
CA MET A 70 -0.82 -7.56 -11.71
C MET A 70 -2.14 -7.07 -12.30
N LYS A 71 -3.19 -7.06 -11.48
CA LYS A 71 -4.44 -6.34 -11.73
C LYS A 71 -4.60 -5.24 -10.70
N PHE A 72 -5.03 -4.06 -11.09
CA PHE A 72 -5.14 -2.89 -10.22
C PHE A 72 -6.60 -2.58 -9.91
N PHE A 73 -6.87 -2.09 -8.70
CA PHE A 73 -8.16 -1.49 -8.43
C PHE A 73 -8.28 -0.14 -9.14
N TYR A 74 -9.46 0.15 -9.69
CA TYR A 74 -9.68 1.40 -10.42
C TYR A 74 -9.38 2.63 -9.57
N ASN A 75 -9.85 2.65 -8.31
CA ASN A 75 -9.62 3.75 -7.37
C ASN A 75 -8.12 4.01 -7.09
N PHE A 76 -7.30 2.96 -7.10
CA PHE A 76 -5.85 3.09 -6.97
C PHE A 76 -5.26 3.80 -8.20
N LEU A 77 -5.59 3.33 -9.41
CA LEU A 77 -5.13 3.94 -10.66
C LEU A 77 -5.61 5.39 -10.78
N GLU A 78 -6.86 5.67 -10.42
CA GLU A 78 -7.42 7.00 -10.42
C GLU A 78 -6.66 7.92 -9.46
N ARG A 79 -6.31 7.45 -8.25
CA ARG A 79 -5.55 8.21 -7.27
C ARG A 79 -4.13 8.56 -7.77
N ILE A 80 -3.46 7.66 -8.48
CA ILE A 80 -2.06 7.87 -8.90
C ILE A 80 -1.94 8.59 -10.25
N SER A 81 -2.91 8.41 -11.16
CA SER A 81 -2.86 8.96 -12.51
C SER A 81 -3.79 10.16 -12.70
N GLY A 82 -4.81 10.31 -11.86
CA GLY A 82 -5.91 11.24 -12.07
C GLY A 82 -6.96 10.67 -13.02
N LYS A 83 -8.23 10.97 -12.73
CA LYS A 83 -9.40 10.46 -13.46
C LYS A 83 -9.34 10.70 -14.96
N GLU A 84 -9.12 11.95 -15.38
CA GLU A 84 -9.09 12.30 -16.81
C GLU A 84 -7.99 11.58 -17.59
N ASN A 85 -6.83 11.38 -16.96
CA ASN A 85 -5.72 10.69 -17.60
C ASN A 85 -6.00 9.20 -17.73
N LEU A 86 -6.61 8.60 -16.71
CA LEU A 86 -7.00 7.19 -16.72
C LEU A 86 -8.09 6.93 -17.78
N GLU A 87 -9.09 7.80 -17.86
CA GLU A 87 -10.14 7.71 -18.90
C GLU A 87 -9.53 7.85 -20.30
N LYS A 88 -8.71 8.89 -20.54
CA LYS A 88 -8.01 9.07 -21.83
C LYS A 88 -7.15 7.86 -22.19
N ALA A 89 -6.46 7.26 -21.22
CA ALA A 89 -5.65 6.07 -21.43
C ALA A 89 -6.51 4.85 -21.79
N GLY A 90 -7.64 4.64 -21.11
CA GLY A 90 -8.59 3.57 -21.43
C GLY A 90 -9.19 3.71 -22.83
N PHE A 91 -9.48 4.93 -23.29
CA PHE A 91 -9.94 5.17 -24.67
C PHE A 91 -8.86 4.86 -25.72
N LYS A 92 -7.61 5.24 -25.45
CA LYS A 92 -6.49 5.03 -26.39
C LYS A 92 -5.99 3.59 -26.39
N VAL A 93 -6.05 2.92 -25.25
CA VAL A 93 -5.53 1.57 -25.03
C VAL A 93 -6.57 0.76 -24.27
N PRO A 94 -7.58 0.20 -24.97
CA PRO A 94 -8.66 -0.57 -24.32
C PRO A 94 -8.15 -1.75 -23.48
N GLN A 95 -7.02 -2.34 -23.86
CA GLN A 95 -6.34 -3.44 -23.15
C GLN A 95 -5.91 -3.06 -21.73
N LEU A 96 -5.79 -1.76 -21.41
CA LEU A 96 -5.54 -1.29 -20.05
C LEU A 96 -6.68 -1.72 -19.11
N LEU A 97 -7.91 -1.80 -19.62
CA LEU A 97 -9.09 -2.18 -18.85
C LEU A 97 -9.04 -3.64 -18.41
N ASP A 98 -8.34 -4.52 -19.13
CA ASP A 98 -8.12 -5.92 -18.74
C ASP A 98 -7.23 -6.04 -17.49
N MET A 99 -6.44 -5.00 -17.21
CA MET A 99 -5.62 -4.89 -16.01
C MET A 99 -6.37 -4.27 -14.83
N VAL A 100 -7.62 -3.83 -15.01
CA VAL A 100 -8.43 -3.23 -13.94
C VAL A 100 -9.39 -4.26 -13.35
N VAL A 101 -9.50 -4.27 -12.02
CA VAL A 101 -10.47 -5.10 -11.29
C VAL A 101 -11.34 -4.24 -10.39
N SER A 102 -12.61 -4.65 -10.26
CA SER A 102 -13.51 -4.08 -9.27
C SER A 102 -13.09 -4.53 -7.88
N GLN A 103 -13.05 -3.60 -6.93
CA GLN A 103 -12.77 -3.88 -5.52
C GLN A 103 -13.89 -4.69 -4.84
N VAL A 104 -15.10 -4.68 -5.42
CA VAL A 104 -16.30 -5.36 -4.91
C VAL A 104 -16.42 -6.79 -5.47
N ALA A 105 -15.64 -7.15 -6.48
CA ALA A 105 -15.69 -8.47 -7.08
C ALA A 105 -15.05 -9.52 -6.14
N PRO A 106 -15.58 -10.76 -6.08
CA PRO A 106 -14.96 -11.83 -5.29
C PRO A 106 -13.56 -12.14 -5.83
N VAL A 107 -12.54 -11.83 -5.04
CA VAL A 107 -11.13 -12.07 -5.42
C VAL A 107 -10.86 -13.55 -5.69
N ALA A 108 -11.55 -14.46 -4.97
CA ALA A 108 -11.41 -15.91 -5.17
C ALA A 108 -11.71 -16.33 -6.62
N SER A 109 -12.60 -15.62 -7.32
CA SER A 109 -12.94 -15.86 -8.73
C SER A 109 -11.82 -15.46 -9.70
N LEU A 110 -10.79 -14.76 -9.23
CA LEU A 110 -9.66 -14.30 -10.06
C LEU A 110 -8.54 -15.34 -10.17
N THR A 111 -8.66 -16.50 -9.53
CA THR A 111 -7.63 -17.57 -9.57
C THR A 111 -8.25 -18.93 -9.80
N PHE A 112 -7.53 -19.80 -10.52
CA PHE A 112 -7.94 -21.19 -10.72
C PHE A 112 -7.90 -22.07 -9.45
N SER A 113 -7.16 -21.68 -8.40
CA SER A 113 -7.01 -22.49 -7.17
C SER A 113 -7.85 -22.01 -5.99
N GLY A 114 -8.39 -20.79 -6.03
CA GLY A 114 -9.11 -20.17 -4.93
C GLY A 114 -8.25 -19.78 -3.72
N ARG A 115 -6.93 -19.99 -3.74
CA ARG A 115 -6.03 -19.55 -2.63
C ARG A 115 -5.83 -18.04 -2.68
N VAL A 116 -6.38 -17.35 -1.69
CA VAL A 116 -6.28 -15.89 -1.55
C VAL A 116 -5.52 -15.54 -0.28
N ILE A 117 -4.50 -14.70 -0.40
CA ILE A 117 -3.76 -14.11 0.72
C ILE A 117 -3.94 -12.59 0.65
N ILE A 118 -4.31 -11.96 1.77
CA ILE A 118 -4.62 -10.53 1.82
C ILE A 118 -3.56 -9.79 2.63
N LEU A 119 -2.95 -8.78 2.02
CA LEU A 119 -1.95 -7.91 2.63
C LEU A 119 -2.49 -6.47 2.79
N PRO A 120 -2.08 -5.75 3.85
CA PRO A 120 -1.32 -6.26 4.98
C PRO A 120 -2.16 -7.19 5.88
N GLU A 121 -1.51 -8.16 6.54
CA GLU A 121 -2.14 -9.01 7.56
C GLU A 121 -2.47 -8.27 8.87
N PHE A 122 -1.99 -7.02 9.03
CA PHE A 122 -2.23 -6.20 10.22
C PHE A 122 -3.21 -5.06 9.91
N GLU A 123 -4.09 -4.76 10.86
CA GLU A 123 -4.94 -3.57 10.81
C GLU A 123 -4.14 -2.33 11.22
N LEU A 124 -4.35 -1.23 10.51
CA LEU A 124 -3.70 0.04 10.78
C LEU A 124 -4.60 0.83 11.74
N GLU A 125 -4.34 0.70 13.04
CA GLU A 125 -5.05 1.51 14.04
C GLU A 125 -4.61 2.97 13.90
N PHE A 126 -5.52 3.82 13.42
CA PHE A 126 -5.36 5.26 13.48
C PHE A 126 -5.61 5.72 14.91
N VAL A 127 -4.56 5.93 15.70
CA VAL A 127 -4.69 6.57 17.01
C VAL A 127 -5.00 8.06 16.78
N PRO A 128 -6.18 8.58 17.20
CA PRO A 128 -6.49 9.99 17.08
C PRO A 128 -5.48 10.80 17.90
N LYS A 129 -4.94 11.87 17.30
CA LYS A 129 -4.02 12.77 17.99
C LYS A 129 -4.71 13.32 19.24
N PRO A 130 -4.10 13.24 20.44
CA PRO A 130 -4.72 13.77 21.65
C PRO A 130 -4.98 15.28 21.47
N PRO A 131 -6.10 15.80 22.01
CA PRO A 131 -6.46 17.19 21.85
C PRO A 131 -5.36 18.11 22.40
N PRO A 132 -5.14 19.30 21.81
CA PRO A 132 -4.17 20.26 22.31
C PRO A 132 -4.43 20.55 23.78
N ARG A 133 -3.43 20.38 24.63
CA ARG A 133 -3.53 20.75 26.04
C ARG A 133 -3.56 22.28 26.12
N ASP A 134 -4.67 22.84 26.58
CA ASP A 134 -4.79 24.26 26.89
C ASP A 134 -3.86 24.63 28.04
N SER A 135 -2.69 25.19 27.71
CA SER A 135 -1.80 25.81 28.68
C SER A 135 -2.24 27.26 28.94
N ARG A 136 -3.39 27.43 29.59
CA ARG A 136 -3.82 28.73 30.13
C ARG A 136 -4.51 28.57 31.46
N LYS A 137 -3.77 28.80 32.55
CA LYS A 137 -4.15 29.63 33.71
C LYS A 137 -3.01 29.65 34.73
N GLY A 138 -2.20 30.69 34.63
CA GLY A 138 -1.11 30.99 35.55
C GLY A 138 -0.65 32.43 35.41
N LEU A 139 -1.60 33.38 35.35
CA LEU A 139 -1.30 34.79 35.48
C LEU A 139 -2.10 35.33 36.67
N ARG A 140 -1.52 35.18 37.87
CA ARG A 140 -1.97 35.93 39.04
C ARG A 140 -1.07 37.17 39.11
N ASN A 141 -1.47 38.23 38.42
CA ASN A 141 -0.99 39.58 38.73
C ASN A 141 -1.84 40.10 39.90
N VAL A 142 -1.21 40.45 41.01
CA VAL A 142 -1.79 41.35 42.01
C VAL A 142 -0.90 42.59 42.06
N PRO A 143 -1.40 43.78 41.72
CA PRO A 143 -0.67 45.03 41.91
C PRO A 143 -0.72 45.43 43.39
N GLY A 144 0.37 46.02 43.89
CA GLY A 144 0.42 46.59 45.23
C GLY A 144 -0.40 47.89 45.35
N GLN A 145 -0.92 48.16 46.55
CA GLN A 145 -1.21 49.50 47.04
C GLN A 145 -1.25 49.55 48.58
N ASP A 146 -0.53 50.55 49.13
CA ASP A 146 -0.67 51.27 50.41
C ASP A 146 -0.71 50.54 51.77
N ARG A 147 0.36 50.70 52.58
CA ARG A 147 0.53 51.81 53.55
C ARG A 147 1.94 51.82 54.14
#